data_AF-A0A4R8CWI5-F1
#
_entry.id   AF-A0A4R8CWI5-F1
#
_cell.length_a   1.000
_cell.length_b   1.000
_cell.length_c   1.000
_cell.angle_alpha   90.00
_cell.angle_beta   90.00
_cell.angle_gamma   90.00
#
_symmetry.space_group_name_H-M   'P 1'
#
loop_
_entity.id
_entity.type
_entity.pdbx_description
1 polymer ?
#
loop_
_entity_poly.entity_id
_entity_poly.type
_entity_poly.pdbx_seq_one_letter_code
_entity_poly.pdbx_strand_id
1 'polypeptide(L)' 'MKKPLRCRLHLHLWKTEHNEEGQRYQRCLGCGTTRDKLTLNDFSGT' A
#
# COMPACT_ATOMS: atom_id res chain seq x y z
N MET A 1 -12.71 7.90 13.24
CA MET A 1 -12.63 6.41 13.12
C MET A 1 -11.25 5.95 13.59
N LYS A 2 -11.17 5.07 14.60
CA LYS A 2 -9.89 4.53 15.09
C LYS A 2 -9.30 3.56 14.06
N LYS A 3 -8.04 3.73 13.67
CA LYS A 3 -7.34 2.79 12.77
C LYS A 3 -7.32 1.37 13.37
N PRO A 4 -7.59 0.32 12.58
CA PRO A 4 -7.48 -1.07 13.05
C PRO A 4 -6.09 -1.35 13.64
N LEU A 5 -6.01 -2.18 14.69
CA LEU A 5 -4.74 -2.57 15.32
C LEU A 5 -3.75 -3.15 14.30
N ARG A 6 -4.23 -4.02 13.40
CA ARG A 6 -3.44 -4.54 12.27
C ARG A 6 -2.74 -3.46 11.45
N CYS A 7 -3.41 -2.34 11.16
CA CYS A 7 -2.83 -1.23 10.41
C CYS A 7 -1.81 -0.43 11.24
N ARG A 8 -1.96 -0.40 12.56
CA ARG A 8 -0.97 0.19 13.48
C ARG A 8 0.28 -0.69 13.62
N LEU A 9 0.12 -2.00 13.44
CA LEU A 9 1.20 -2.98 13.42
C LEU A 9 1.78 -3.19 12.01
N HIS A 10 1.50 -2.29 11.05
CA HIS A 10 1.95 -2.40 9.66
C HIS A 10 1.47 -3.66 8.89
N LEU A 11 0.54 -4.43 9.45
CA LEU A 11 -0.13 -5.58 8.84
C LEU A 11 -1.33 -5.13 8.00
N HIS A 12 -1.03 -4.37 6.95
CA HIS A 12 -2.04 -3.79 6.08
C HIS A 12 -2.70 -4.85 5.17
N LEU A 13 -4.02 -4.78 5.08
CA LEU A 13 -4.78 -5.55 4.09
C LEU A 13 -4.78 -4.81 2.75
N TRP A 14 -3.81 -5.14 1.90
CA TRP A 14 -3.60 -4.48 0.61
C TRP A 14 -4.57 -4.97 -0.47
N LYS A 15 -5.21 -4.04 -1.16
CA LYS A 15 -5.96 -4.26 -2.41
C LYS A 15 -5.23 -3.54 -3.53
N THR A 16 -5.08 -4.21 -4.68
CA THR A 16 -4.51 -3.57 -5.88
C THR A 16 -5.60 -2.79 -6.59
N GLU A 17 -5.34 -1.53 -6.90
CA GLU A 17 -6.22 -0.63 -7.63
C GLU A 17 -5.43 0.04 -8.77
N HIS A 18 -6.15 0.62 -9.74
CA HIS A 18 -5.56 1.35 -10.85
C HIS A 18 -6.02 2.81 -10.76
N ASN A 19 -5.11 3.76 -11.00
CA ASN A 19 -5.48 5.17 -11.10
C ASN A 19 -6.04 5.47 -12.50
N GLU A 20 -6.43 6.72 -12.73
CA GLU A 20 -6.99 7.19 -14.00
C GLU A 20 -6.00 7.07 -15.17
N GLU A 21 -4.70 7.07 -14.86
CA GLU A 21 -3.59 6.88 -15.81
C GLU A 21 -3.24 5.40 -16.05
N GLY A 22 -3.99 4.46 -15.43
CA GLY A 22 -3.76 3.01 -15.55
C GLY A 22 -2.59 2.48 -14.70
N GLN A 23 -1.99 3.31 -13.85
CA GLN A 23 -0.91 2.91 -12.95
C GLN A 23 -1.46 2.09 -11.78
N ARG A 24 -0.73 1.02 -11.45
CA ARG A 24 -1.08 0.11 -10.36
C ARG A 24 -0.57 0.64 -9.03
N TYR A 25 -1.48 0.89 -8.11
CA TYR A 25 -1.16 1.19 -6.72
C TYR A 25 -1.84 0.19 -5.79
N GLN A 26 -1.33 0.03 -4.57
CA GLN A 26 -1.99 -0.76 -3.53
C GLN A 26 -2.62 0.17 -2.50
N ARG A 27 -3.87 -0.09 -2.12
CA ARG A 27 -4.58 0.63 -1.05
C ARG A 27 -4.95 -0.32 0.06
N CYS A 28 -4.74 0.11 1.31
CA CYS A 28 -5.16 -0.65 2.47
C CYS A 28 -6.66 -0.49 2.71
N LEU A 29 -7.40 -1.59 2.73
CA LEU A 29 -8.84 -1.61 2.99
C LEU A 29 -9.21 -1.22 4.43
N GLY A 30 -8.26 -1.31 5.37
CA GLY A 30 -8.50 -1.03 6.78
C GLY A 30 -8.27 0.43 7.18
N CYS A 31 -7.21 1.07 6.68
CA CYS A 31 -6.82 2.42 7.06
C CYS A 31 -6.74 3.41 5.90
N GLY A 32 -6.98 2.96 4.67
CA GLY A 32 -6.95 3.80 3.47
C GLY A 32 -5.56 4.18 2.98
N THR A 33 -4.48 3.81 3.69
CA THR A 33 -3.11 4.13 3.28
C THR A 33 -2.82 3.52 1.91
N THR A 34 -2.14 4.26 1.04
CA THR A 34 -1.67 3.78 -0.26
C THR A 34 -0.20 3.40 -0.18
N ARG A 35 0.23 2.49 -1.05
CA ARG A 35 1.62 2.17 -1.32
C ARG A 35 1.75 1.86 -2.80
N ASP A 36 2.62 2.58 -3.48
CA ASP A 36 2.93 2.33 -4.87
C ASP A 36 3.71 1.03 -5.01
N LYS A 37 3.51 0.32 -6.12
CA LYS A 37 4.49 -0.70 -6.51
C LYS A 37 5.76 0.07 -6.86
N LEU A 38 6.69 0.10 -5.90
CA LEU A 38 8.08 0.46 -6.12
C LEU A 38 8.49 -0.10 -7.47
N THR A 39 8.80 0.81 -8.40
CA THR A 39 9.59 0.47 -9.57
C THR A 39 10.83 -0.28 -9.07
N LEU A 40 11.31 -1.24 -9.84
CA LEU A 40 12.39 -2.20 -9.53
C LEU A 40 13.76 -1.58 -9.20
N ASN A 41 13.83 -0.35 -8.68
CA ASN A 41 15.04 0.33 -8.23
C ASN A 41 15.28 0.28 -6.70
N ASP A 42 14.40 -0.34 -5.91
CA ASP A 42 14.61 -0.52 -4.46
C ASP A 42 15.46 -1.76 -4.10
N PHE A 43 16.10 -2.41 -5.09
CA PHE A 43 17.21 -3.33 -4.82
C PHE A 43 18.50 -2.52 -4.62
N SER A 44 18.64 -1.88 -3.47
CA SER A 44 19.95 -1.47 -2.94
C SER A 44 19.86 -1.31 -1.43
N GLY A 45 20.45 -2.27 -0.73
CA GLY A 45 20.58 -2.26 0.72
C GLY A 45 20.98 -3.63 1.23
N THR A 46 22.21 -4.01 0.89
CA THR A 46 23.05 -5.05 1.51
C THR A 46 22.82 -5.29 2.99
#